data_AF-A0A8B9M2E2-F1
#
_entry.id   AF-A0A8B9M2E2-F1
#
_cell.length_a   1.000
_cell.length_b   1.000
_cell.length_c   1.000
_cell.angle_alpha   90.00
_cell.angle_beta   90.00
_cell.angle_gamma   90.00
#
_symmetry.space_group_name_H-M   'P 1'
#
loop_
_entity.id
_entity.type
_entity.pdbx_description
1 polymer ?
#
loop_
_entity_poly.entity_id
_entity_poly.type
_entity_poly.pdbx_seq_one_letter_code
_entity_poly.pdbx_strand_id
1 'polypeptide(L)'
;MAVPACHAASVRPLLGEGGAAAIASSAQSRLPLAEAGSVAGMAAAAARGRVLCLFDVDGTLTPARQKIEPEVDAFLRELRERVHIGVVGGSDYAKIAEQLGDGDEVIDKFDYVFAENGTVQYKNGQLVSKQAIQDHLGEELLQDLINFCLNYMALLKLPKKRGTFIEFRNGMLNISPIGRSCTPEERIEFSELDKKERIREKFVAALQREFAGKGLRFSRGGMISFDVFPEGWDKRYCLNVLDDERFDAIHFFGNETTPGGNDYEIYDDPRTVGHSVQSPQDTVQRCREIFFPERANEC
;
A
#
# COMPACT_ATOMS: atom_id res chain seq x y z
N MET A 1 -24.99 -28.79 56.78
CA MET A 1 -25.55 -27.49 56.32
C MET A 1 -26.04 -27.70 54.90
N ALA A 2 -27.35 -27.58 54.71
CA ALA A 2 -28.05 -28.01 53.51
C ALA A 2 -28.17 -26.88 52.48
N VAL A 3 -28.02 -27.24 51.20
CA VAL A 3 -28.36 -26.42 50.03
C VAL A 3 -29.89 -26.33 49.90
N PRO A 4 -30.44 -25.21 49.41
CA PRO A 4 -31.74 -25.27 48.73
C PRO A 4 -31.68 -24.78 47.28
N ALA A 5 -32.49 -25.47 46.49
CA ALA A 5 -32.65 -25.40 45.05
C ALA A 5 -33.73 -24.38 44.62
N CYS A 6 -33.75 -24.14 43.30
CA CYS A 6 -34.71 -23.38 42.51
C CYS A 6 -36.19 -23.59 42.88
N HIS A 7 -37.02 -22.57 42.66
CA HIS A 7 -38.42 -22.72 42.27
C HIS A 7 -38.78 -21.75 41.14
N ALA A 8 -39.31 -22.32 40.06
CA ALA A 8 -39.99 -21.62 38.98
C ALA A 8 -41.46 -21.37 39.35
N ALA A 9 -42.04 -20.28 38.86
CA ALA A 9 -43.48 -20.12 38.76
C ALA A 9 -43.84 -19.46 37.42
N SER A 10 -44.80 -20.08 36.75
CA SER A 10 -45.23 -19.85 35.38
C SER A 10 -46.68 -19.32 35.36
N VAL A 11 -46.86 -18.14 34.75
CA VAL A 11 -47.88 -17.77 33.74
C VAL A 11 -49.38 -17.72 34.14
N ARG A 12 -50.03 -16.54 33.98
CA ARG A 12 -51.07 -16.22 32.95
C ARG A 12 -51.75 -14.84 33.11
N PRO A 13 -52.43 -14.31 32.07
CA PRO A 13 -52.19 -12.96 31.52
C PRO A 13 -53.34 -11.98 31.72
N LEU A 14 -53.11 -10.71 31.39
CA LEU A 14 -54.15 -9.72 31.10
C LEU A 14 -54.04 -9.25 29.66
N LEU A 15 -55.13 -9.50 28.92
CA LEU A 15 -55.42 -8.98 27.59
C LEU A 15 -55.76 -7.48 27.67
N GLY A 16 -55.29 -6.72 26.69
CA GLY A 16 -55.72 -5.35 26.41
C GLY A 16 -55.41 -5.01 24.96
N GLU A 17 -56.47 -4.90 24.16
CA GLU A 17 -56.48 -4.70 22.71
C GLU A 17 -55.95 -3.32 22.29
N GLY A 18 -55.46 -3.23 21.05
CA GLY A 18 -55.44 -1.95 20.32
C GLY A 18 -54.36 -1.80 19.25
N GLY A 19 -54.78 -1.92 17.98
CA GLY A 19 -54.23 -1.09 16.89
C GLY A 19 -53.15 -1.72 16.00
N ALA A 20 -53.58 -2.45 14.98
CA ALA A 20 -52.78 -2.74 13.80
C ALA A 20 -52.71 -1.50 12.90
N ALA A 21 -51.49 -1.06 12.55
CA ALA A 21 -51.24 -0.19 11.42
C ALA A 21 -49.90 -0.60 10.79
N ALA A 22 -49.97 -1.51 9.83
CA ALA A 22 -48.88 -1.81 8.91
C ALA A 22 -48.78 -0.64 7.91
N ILE A 23 -47.69 0.11 7.98
CA ILE A 23 -47.33 1.10 6.96
C ILE A 23 -46.24 0.47 6.10
N ALA A 24 -46.67 -0.04 4.94
CA ALA A 24 -45.76 -0.35 3.85
C ALA A 24 -45.22 0.99 3.30
N SER A 25 -43.91 1.19 3.36
CA SER A 25 -43.22 2.28 2.65
C SER A 25 -42.24 1.66 1.68
N SER A 26 -42.64 1.67 0.41
CA SER A 26 -41.79 1.47 -0.75
C SER A 26 -40.80 2.63 -0.86
N ALA A 27 -39.53 2.39 -0.51
CA ALA A 27 -38.44 3.26 -0.91
C ALA A 27 -37.59 2.51 -1.94
N GLN A 28 -37.78 2.93 -3.19
CA GLN A 28 -37.03 2.48 -4.36
C GLN A 28 -35.52 2.59 -4.11
N SER A 29 -34.81 1.53 -4.43
CA SER A 29 -33.36 1.52 -4.62
C SER A 29 -32.96 2.55 -5.67
N ARG A 30 -32.50 3.73 -5.23
CA ARG A 30 -31.73 4.64 -6.08
C ARG A 30 -30.30 4.14 -6.10
N LEU A 31 -29.95 3.45 -7.19
CA LEU A 31 -28.56 3.40 -7.67
C LEU A 31 -28.05 4.85 -7.73
N PRO A 32 -26.84 5.16 -7.25
CA PRO A 32 -26.26 6.48 -7.50
C PRO A 32 -26.13 6.62 -9.02
N LEU A 33 -26.73 7.69 -9.55
CA LEU A 33 -26.48 8.14 -10.92
C LEU A 33 -24.97 8.30 -11.05
N ALA A 34 -24.37 7.62 -12.03
CA ALA A 34 -23.03 7.94 -12.48
C ALA A 34 -23.04 9.44 -12.82
N GLU A 35 -22.33 10.24 -12.02
CA GLU A 35 -22.06 11.62 -12.41
C GLU A 35 -21.32 11.56 -13.74
N ALA A 36 -21.87 12.25 -14.72
CA ALA A 36 -21.25 12.43 -16.01
C ALA A 36 -19.90 13.10 -15.77
N GLY A 37 -18.82 12.30 -15.79
CA GLY A 37 -17.47 12.82 -15.95
C GLY A 37 -17.50 13.82 -17.10
N SER A 38 -17.07 15.05 -16.83
CA SER A 38 -17.24 16.13 -17.78
C SER A 38 -16.70 15.72 -19.14
N VAL A 39 -17.41 16.06 -20.21
CA VAL A 39 -16.99 15.77 -21.59
C VAL A 39 -15.56 16.28 -21.85
N ALA A 40 -15.14 17.33 -21.12
CA ALA A 40 -13.78 17.84 -21.11
C ALA A 40 -12.74 16.87 -20.50
N GLY A 41 -13.07 16.17 -19.40
CA GLY A 41 -12.20 15.16 -18.78
C GLY A 41 -12.01 13.92 -19.66
N MET A 42 -13.07 13.47 -20.35
CA MET A 42 -12.99 12.37 -21.31
C MET A 42 -12.23 12.75 -22.59
N ALA A 43 -12.43 13.97 -23.10
CA ALA A 43 -11.69 14.48 -24.25
C ALA A 43 -10.20 14.72 -23.95
N ALA A 44 -9.88 15.21 -22.75
CA ALA A 44 -8.50 15.36 -22.29
C ALA A 44 -7.80 14.01 -22.04
N ALA A 45 -8.53 12.97 -21.63
CA ALA A 45 -7.99 11.61 -21.54
C ALA A 45 -7.72 10.99 -22.92
N ALA A 46 -8.56 11.30 -23.92
CA ALA A 46 -8.38 10.81 -25.30
C ALA A 46 -7.24 11.49 -26.07
N ALA A 47 -6.76 12.65 -25.60
CA ALA A 47 -5.65 13.40 -26.22
C ALA A 47 -4.26 13.01 -25.70
N ARG A 48 -4.18 12.33 -24.54
CA ARG A 48 -2.92 11.86 -23.96
C ARG A 48 -2.41 10.65 -24.73
N GLY A 49 -1.09 10.55 -24.90
CA GLY A 49 -0.49 9.32 -25.43
C GLY A 49 -0.82 8.13 -24.53
N ARG A 50 -0.82 6.90 -25.07
CA ARG A 50 -1.02 5.67 -24.29
C ARG A 50 0.24 5.29 -23.52
N VAL A 51 0.84 6.24 -22.82
CA VAL A 51 2.03 6.06 -22.00
C VAL A 51 1.65 6.30 -20.55
N LEU A 52 2.15 5.44 -19.66
CA LEU A 52 2.02 5.59 -18.22
C LEU A 52 3.41 5.84 -17.62
N CYS A 53 3.54 6.89 -16.81
CA CYS A 53 4.66 7.02 -15.88
C CYS A 53 4.21 6.55 -14.49
N LEU A 54 4.82 5.49 -14.01
CA LEU A 54 4.58 4.89 -12.72
C LEU A 54 5.76 5.21 -11.79
N PHE A 55 5.49 5.79 -10.64
CA PHE A 55 6.53 6.25 -9.71
C PHE A 55 6.47 5.48 -8.41
N ASP A 56 7.62 5.05 -7.90
CA ASP A 56 7.77 4.87 -6.46
C ASP A 56 7.54 6.21 -5.72
N VAL A 57 7.29 6.15 -4.40
CA VAL A 57 7.01 7.32 -3.57
C VAL A 57 8.25 7.76 -2.79
N ASP A 58 8.77 6.90 -1.91
CA ASP A 58 9.76 7.25 -0.88
C ASP A 58 11.19 7.34 -1.45
N GLY A 59 11.68 8.57 -1.62
CA GLY A 59 12.99 8.88 -2.22
C GLY A 59 12.93 9.09 -3.73
N THR A 60 11.80 8.72 -4.35
CA THR A 60 11.53 8.91 -5.78
C THR A 60 10.70 10.17 -6.05
N LEU A 61 9.61 10.40 -5.30
CA LEU A 61 8.78 11.61 -5.42
C LEU A 61 8.85 12.51 -4.19
N THR A 62 9.13 11.94 -3.02
CA THR A 62 9.27 12.69 -1.77
C THR A 62 10.58 12.32 -1.08
N PRO A 63 11.12 13.14 -0.17
CA PRO A 63 12.02 12.62 0.84
C PRO A 63 11.33 11.48 1.61
N ALA A 64 12.08 10.47 2.06
CA ALA A 64 11.48 9.27 2.67
C ALA A 64 10.55 9.62 3.85
N ARG A 65 9.28 9.23 3.73
CA ARG A 65 8.18 9.45 4.69
C ARG A 65 7.86 10.92 4.97
N GLN A 66 8.19 11.80 4.04
CA GLN A 66 7.86 13.23 4.12
C GLN A 66 6.87 13.61 3.03
N LYS A 67 6.27 14.80 3.19
CA LYS A 67 5.34 15.37 2.21
C LYS A 67 6.08 15.78 0.94
N ILE A 68 5.42 15.64 -0.20
CA ILE A 68 5.91 16.06 -1.51
C ILE A 68 6.22 17.56 -1.53
N GLU A 69 7.31 17.94 -2.19
CA GLU A 69 7.66 19.34 -2.39
C GLU A 69 6.70 19.98 -3.40
N PRO A 70 6.24 21.23 -3.19
CA PRO A 70 5.28 21.88 -4.08
C PRO A 70 5.73 21.96 -5.55
N GLU A 71 7.03 22.09 -5.80
CA GLU A 71 7.59 22.14 -7.16
C GLU A 71 7.47 20.80 -7.88
N VAL A 72 7.65 19.68 -7.16
CA VAL A 72 7.48 18.33 -7.71
C VAL A 72 5.99 18.05 -7.96
N ASP A 73 5.10 18.42 -7.02
CA ASP A 73 3.63 18.30 -7.22
C ASP A 73 3.16 19.08 -8.45
N ALA A 74 3.62 20.32 -8.61
CA ALA A 74 3.30 21.17 -9.76
C ALA A 74 3.79 20.55 -11.07
N PHE A 75 5.02 20.01 -11.09
CA PHE A 75 5.56 19.34 -12.28
C PHE A 75 4.77 18.08 -12.65
N LEU A 76 4.37 17.26 -11.68
CA LEU A 76 3.58 16.06 -11.95
C LEU A 76 2.22 16.40 -12.57
N ARG A 77 1.59 17.51 -12.17
CA ARG A 77 0.37 18.01 -12.82
C ARG A 77 0.61 18.36 -14.28
N GLU A 78 1.72 19.04 -14.59
CA GLU A 78 2.12 19.36 -15.96
C GLU A 78 2.42 18.08 -16.77
N LEU A 79 3.14 17.12 -16.19
CA LEU A 79 3.43 15.83 -16.83
C LEU A 79 2.16 15.07 -17.18
N ARG A 80 1.14 15.12 -16.29
CA ARG A 80 -0.16 14.48 -16.49
C ARG A 80 -0.94 15.03 -17.70
N GLU A 81 -0.58 16.20 -18.22
CA GLU A 81 -1.17 16.72 -19.47
C GLU A 81 -0.66 15.97 -20.71
N ARG A 82 0.49 15.28 -20.63
CA ARG A 82 1.11 14.54 -21.75
C ARG A 82 0.91 13.03 -21.67
N VAL A 83 1.01 12.49 -20.46
CA VAL A 83 0.99 11.05 -20.18
C VAL A 83 0.05 10.74 -19.02
N HIS A 84 -0.31 9.47 -18.87
CA HIS A 84 -0.92 9.03 -17.62
C HIS A 84 0.16 8.97 -16.53
N ILE A 85 -0.22 9.30 -15.30
CA ILE A 85 0.67 9.17 -14.14
C ILE A 85 0.05 8.30 -13.07
N GLY A 86 0.89 7.51 -12.40
CA GLY A 86 0.48 6.71 -11.26
C GLY A 86 1.58 6.57 -10.24
N VAL A 87 1.21 6.19 -9.02
CA VAL A 87 2.15 5.89 -7.94
C VAL A 87 2.00 4.45 -7.47
N VAL A 88 3.11 3.83 -7.07
CA VAL A 88 3.12 2.51 -6.44
C VAL A 88 4.03 2.52 -5.21
N GLY A 89 3.50 2.13 -4.06
CA GLY A 89 4.26 2.10 -2.81
C GLY A 89 3.90 0.92 -1.94
N GLY A 90 4.85 0.42 -1.15
CA GLY A 90 4.60 -0.64 -0.17
C GLY A 90 3.82 -0.19 1.07
N SER A 91 3.70 1.12 1.27
CA SER A 91 2.90 1.72 2.35
C SER A 91 1.40 1.53 2.11
N ASP A 92 0.62 1.62 3.20
CA ASP A 92 -0.84 1.71 3.10
C ASP A 92 -1.26 3.03 2.42
N TYR A 93 -2.52 3.07 1.96
CA TYR A 93 -3.08 4.23 1.27
C TYR A 93 -2.99 5.51 2.09
N ALA A 94 -3.30 5.45 3.39
CA ALA A 94 -3.33 6.63 4.25
C ALA A 94 -1.96 7.33 4.31
N LYS A 95 -0.87 6.55 4.39
CA LYS A 95 0.50 7.09 4.35
C LYS A 95 0.83 7.70 3.00
N ILE A 96 0.49 7.03 1.90
CA ILE A 96 0.73 7.56 0.55
C ILE A 96 -0.06 8.87 0.35
N ALA A 97 -1.30 8.92 0.82
CA ALA A 97 -2.15 10.10 0.75
C ALA A 97 -1.57 11.27 1.57
N GLU A 98 -1.10 11.02 2.80
CA GLU A 98 -0.42 12.01 3.64
C GLU A 98 0.82 12.61 2.96
N GLN A 99 1.57 11.78 2.22
CA GLN A 99 2.77 12.22 1.51
C GLN A 99 2.45 13.04 0.25
N LEU A 100 1.37 12.72 -0.47
CA LEU A 100 1.11 13.24 -1.82
C LEU A 100 -0.04 14.26 -1.88
N GLY A 101 -0.68 14.58 -0.76
CA GLY A 101 -1.75 15.57 -0.72
C GLY A 101 -2.29 15.82 0.67
N ASP A 102 -3.41 16.54 0.71
CA ASP A 102 -4.22 16.68 1.92
C ASP A 102 -5.49 15.82 1.80
N GLY A 103 -5.79 15.01 2.81
CA GLY A 103 -6.93 14.09 2.77
C GLY A 103 -6.82 13.08 1.63
N ASP A 104 -7.86 13.00 0.78
CA ASP A 104 -7.95 12.05 -0.34
C ASP A 104 -7.53 12.67 -1.69
N GLU A 105 -6.89 13.83 -1.72
CA GLU A 105 -6.50 14.48 -2.99
C GLU A 105 -5.62 13.60 -3.90
N VAL A 106 -4.88 12.65 -3.35
CA VAL A 106 -3.96 11.79 -4.10
C VAL A 106 -4.66 11.01 -5.22
N ILE A 107 -5.90 10.52 -5.00
CA ILE A 107 -6.64 9.73 -5.99
C ILE A 107 -7.20 10.57 -7.13
N ASP A 108 -7.27 11.89 -6.93
CA ASP A 108 -7.65 12.84 -7.97
C ASP A 108 -6.44 13.40 -8.70
N LYS A 109 -5.27 13.49 -8.04
CA LYS A 109 -4.00 13.97 -8.61
C LYS A 109 -3.36 12.97 -9.56
N PHE A 110 -3.48 11.67 -9.30
CA PHE A 110 -2.92 10.59 -10.11
C PHE A 110 -4.02 9.81 -10.83
N ASP A 111 -3.74 9.31 -12.02
CA ASP A 111 -4.68 8.43 -12.73
C ASP A 111 -4.75 7.05 -12.06
N TYR A 112 -3.64 6.61 -11.44
CA TYR A 112 -3.53 5.35 -10.68
C TYR A 112 -2.84 5.55 -9.34
N VAL A 113 -3.39 4.95 -8.27
CA VAL A 113 -2.74 4.89 -6.95
C VAL A 113 -2.71 3.44 -6.49
N PHE A 114 -1.52 2.86 -6.43
CA PHE A 114 -1.26 1.48 -6.02
C PHE A 114 -0.63 1.46 -4.62
N ALA A 115 -1.47 1.33 -3.60
CA ALA A 115 -1.01 1.15 -2.24
C ALA A 115 -0.71 -0.33 -1.96
N GLU A 116 0.18 -0.59 -1.00
CA GLU A 116 0.62 -1.94 -0.62
C GLU A 116 1.03 -2.79 -1.84
N ASN A 117 1.93 -2.22 -2.66
CA ASN A 117 2.41 -2.77 -3.94
C ASN A 117 1.33 -2.98 -5.01
N GLY A 118 0.15 -2.38 -4.82
CA GLY A 118 -1.00 -2.54 -5.71
C GLY A 118 -1.96 -3.63 -5.27
N THR A 119 -1.86 -4.16 -4.06
CA THR A 119 -2.95 -4.99 -3.51
C THR A 119 -4.17 -4.14 -3.14
N VAL A 120 -4.00 -2.83 -2.98
CA VAL A 120 -5.07 -1.83 -2.90
C VAL A 120 -4.90 -0.85 -4.05
N GLN A 121 -5.94 -0.69 -4.87
CA GLN A 121 -5.82 0.02 -6.14
C GLN A 121 -6.92 1.04 -6.34
N TYR A 122 -6.52 2.26 -6.67
CA TYR A 122 -7.42 3.30 -7.14
C TYR A 122 -7.10 3.63 -8.59
N LYS A 123 -8.15 3.82 -9.39
CA LYS A 123 -8.08 4.28 -10.78
C LYS A 123 -9.07 5.41 -10.96
N ASN A 124 -8.61 6.57 -11.43
CA ASN A 124 -9.45 7.74 -11.68
C ASN A 124 -10.39 8.07 -10.51
N GLY A 125 -9.84 8.16 -9.29
CA GLY A 125 -10.63 8.44 -8.08
C GLY A 125 -11.40 7.25 -7.50
N GLN A 126 -11.45 6.09 -8.17
CA GLN A 126 -12.29 4.96 -7.73
C GLN A 126 -11.46 3.78 -7.24
N LEU A 127 -11.84 3.21 -6.10
CA LEU A 127 -11.29 1.94 -5.60
C LEU A 127 -11.68 0.80 -6.56
N VAL A 128 -10.71 0.20 -7.22
CA VAL A 128 -10.91 -0.88 -8.21
C VAL A 128 -10.78 -2.25 -7.57
N SER A 129 -9.73 -2.45 -6.78
CA SER A 129 -9.47 -3.75 -6.18
C SER A 129 -8.79 -3.62 -4.83
N LYS A 130 -9.06 -4.62 -4.00
CA LYS A 130 -8.48 -4.79 -2.67
C LYS A 130 -8.31 -6.28 -2.42
N GLN A 131 -7.07 -6.71 -2.25
CA GLN A 131 -6.72 -8.12 -2.08
C GLN A 131 -6.18 -8.35 -0.68
N ALA A 132 -6.72 -9.35 -0.01
CA ALA A 132 -6.39 -9.65 1.36
C ALA A 132 -5.48 -10.86 1.45
N ILE A 133 -4.38 -10.73 2.19
CA ILE A 133 -3.34 -11.75 2.33
C ILE A 133 -3.90 -13.06 2.89
N GLN A 134 -4.89 -13.00 3.79
CA GLN A 134 -5.55 -14.19 4.35
C GLN A 134 -6.32 -14.99 3.31
N ASP A 135 -6.92 -14.31 2.32
CA ASP A 135 -7.68 -14.99 1.25
C ASP A 135 -6.72 -15.72 0.29
N HIS A 136 -5.48 -15.24 0.17
CA HIS A 136 -4.46 -15.83 -0.69
C HIS A 136 -3.67 -16.95 0.00
N LEU A 137 -3.21 -16.73 1.24
CA LEU A 137 -2.39 -17.70 1.97
C LEU A 137 -3.22 -18.77 2.71
N GLY A 138 -4.47 -18.43 3.07
CA GLY A 138 -5.27 -19.20 4.01
C GLY A 138 -4.86 -18.97 5.47
N GLU A 139 -5.83 -19.14 6.37
CA GLU A 139 -5.67 -18.89 7.81
C GLU A 139 -4.60 -19.76 8.47
N GLU A 140 -4.46 -21.02 8.09
CA GLU A 140 -3.49 -21.94 8.69
C GLU A 140 -2.05 -21.45 8.51
N LEU A 141 -1.65 -21.16 7.26
CA LEU A 141 -0.30 -20.67 6.96
C LEU A 141 -0.06 -19.29 7.57
N LEU A 142 -1.07 -18.43 7.53
CA LEU A 142 -0.98 -17.09 8.09
C LEU A 142 -0.80 -17.11 9.61
N GLN A 143 -1.52 -17.98 10.33
CA GLN A 143 -1.38 -18.16 11.76
C GLN A 143 -0.03 -18.80 12.13
N ASP A 144 0.44 -19.79 11.36
CA ASP A 144 1.79 -20.35 11.53
C ASP A 144 2.86 -19.24 11.46
N LEU A 145 2.77 -18.37 10.44
CA LEU A 145 3.68 -17.23 10.26
C LEU A 145 3.61 -16.25 11.42
N ILE A 146 2.41 -15.85 11.84
CA ILE A 146 2.19 -14.91 12.95
C ILE A 146 2.76 -15.49 14.25
N ASN A 147 2.43 -16.74 14.56
CA ASN A 147 2.87 -17.40 15.79
C ASN A 147 4.39 -17.59 15.83
N PHE A 148 5.01 -17.96 14.70
CA PHE A 148 6.46 -18.01 14.59
C PHE A 148 7.08 -16.63 14.86
N CYS A 149 6.56 -15.58 14.25
CA CYS A 149 7.05 -14.22 14.44
C CYS A 149 6.97 -13.77 15.92
N LEU A 150 5.84 -14.02 16.57
CA LEU A 150 5.63 -13.70 17.99
C LEU A 150 6.61 -14.46 18.89
N ASN A 151 6.77 -15.76 18.67
CA ASN A 151 7.69 -16.60 19.44
C ASN A 151 9.15 -16.16 19.26
N TYR A 152 9.56 -15.89 18.02
CA TYR A 152 10.91 -15.41 17.73
C TYR A 152 11.18 -14.06 18.43
N MET A 153 10.26 -13.11 18.31
CA MET A 153 10.40 -11.78 18.93
C MET A 153 10.33 -11.82 20.46
N ALA A 154 9.67 -12.80 21.06
CA ALA A 154 9.65 -12.97 22.52
C ALA A 154 11.05 -13.24 23.08
N LEU A 155 11.90 -13.93 22.33
CA LEU A 155 13.27 -14.28 22.73
C LEU A 155 14.28 -13.16 22.44
N LEU A 156 13.95 -12.18 21.59
CA LEU A 156 14.81 -11.04 21.32
C LEU A 156 14.84 -10.08 22.52
N LYS A 157 16.04 -9.78 23.04
CA LYS A 157 16.23 -8.72 24.03
C LYS A 157 16.84 -7.50 23.36
N LEU A 158 16.07 -6.42 23.30
CA LEU A 158 16.46 -5.13 22.73
C LEU A 158 16.59 -4.09 23.84
N PRO A 159 17.35 -3.00 23.64
CA PRO A 159 17.39 -1.88 24.59
C PRO A 159 15.99 -1.32 24.89
N LYS A 160 15.13 -1.26 23.86
CA LYS A 160 13.75 -0.79 23.95
C LYS A 160 12.83 -1.68 23.10
N LYS A 161 11.64 -1.94 23.62
CA LYS A 161 10.48 -2.45 22.88
C LYS A 161 9.30 -1.51 23.10
N ARG A 162 8.45 -1.37 22.09
CA ARG A 162 7.24 -0.55 22.12
C ARG A 162 6.05 -1.46 21.82
N GLY A 163 5.18 -1.09 20.88
CA GLY A 163 4.03 -1.89 20.44
C GLY A 163 3.94 -1.97 18.92
N THR A 164 2.94 -2.69 18.43
CA THR A 164 2.74 -2.95 16.99
C THR A 164 3.97 -3.65 16.38
N PHE A 165 4.27 -4.84 16.91
CA PHE A 165 5.36 -5.70 16.42
C PHE A 165 5.01 -6.38 15.09
N ILE A 166 3.73 -6.68 14.90
CA ILE A 166 3.15 -7.19 13.66
C ILE A 166 2.03 -6.20 13.30
N GLU A 167 2.18 -5.52 12.17
CA GLU A 167 1.13 -4.68 11.59
C GLU A 167 0.52 -5.48 10.43
N PHE A 168 -0.74 -5.87 10.60
CA PHE A 168 -1.51 -6.58 9.58
C PHE A 168 -2.03 -5.57 8.57
N ARG A 169 -1.60 -5.68 7.30
CA ARG A 169 -2.12 -4.88 6.19
C ARG A 169 -2.92 -5.76 5.24
N ASN A 170 -3.40 -5.19 4.14
CA ASN A 170 -4.15 -5.97 3.14
C ASN A 170 -3.22 -6.92 2.40
N GLY A 171 -2.11 -6.40 1.86
CA GLY A 171 -1.19 -7.16 1.02
C GLY A 171 -0.11 -7.93 1.76
N MET A 172 0.13 -7.60 3.03
CA MET A 172 1.35 -8.01 3.72
C MET A 172 1.26 -7.91 5.24
N LEU A 173 2.22 -8.54 5.91
CA LEU A 173 2.53 -8.30 7.31
C LEU A 173 3.81 -7.47 7.41
N ASN A 174 3.77 -6.35 8.13
CA ASN A 174 4.99 -5.63 8.49
C ASN A 174 5.46 -6.07 9.89
N ILE A 175 6.68 -6.59 9.97
CA ILE A 175 7.26 -7.12 11.21
C ILE A 175 8.36 -6.19 11.71
N SER A 176 8.19 -5.67 12.93
CA SER A 176 9.10 -4.71 13.57
C SER A 176 9.56 -5.23 14.94
N PRO A 177 10.83 -5.67 15.11
CA PRO A 177 11.32 -6.18 16.39
C PRO A 177 11.24 -5.18 17.55
N ILE A 178 11.49 -3.89 17.27
CA ILE A 178 11.33 -2.81 18.26
C ILE A 178 9.86 -2.42 18.47
N GLY A 179 8.99 -2.66 17.48
CA GLY A 179 7.60 -2.20 17.43
C GLY A 179 7.45 -0.87 16.69
N ARG A 180 6.40 -0.71 15.87
CA ARG A 180 6.19 0.48 15.02
C ARG A 180 5.82 1.75 15.79
N SER A 181 5.34 1.64 17.03
CA SER A 181 4.98 2.80 17.87
C SER A 181 6.18 3.46 18.57
N CYS A 182 7.40 3.19 18.10
CA CYS A 182 8.62 3.85 18.59
C CYS A 182 8.80 5.27 18.03
N THR A 183 9.52 6.11 18.78
CA THR A 183 9.82 7.50 18.38
C THR A 183 10.85 7.53 17.24
N PRO A 184 11.00 8.67 16.53
CA PRO A 184 12.04 8.83 15.51
C PRO A 184 13.47 8.54 16.02
N GLU A 185 13.80 8.99 17.23
CA GLU A 185 15.11 8.75 17.85
C GLU A 185 15.33 7.26 18.12
N GLU A 186 14.29 6.56 18.60
CA GLU A 186 14.32 5.12 18.83
C GLU A 186 14.45 4.32 17.53
N ARG A 187 13.91 4.83 16.40
CA ARG A 187 14.14 4.23 15.07
C ARG A 187 15.61 4.30 14.67
N ILE A 188 16.27 5.43 14.93
CA ILE A 188 17.69 5.61 14.64
C ILE A 188 18.52 4.67 15.51
N GLU A 189 18.28 4.64 16.81
CA GLU A 189 18.97 3.75 17.76
C GLU A 189 18.82 2.27 17.36
N PHE A 190 17.59 1.83 17.03
CA PHE A 190 17.38 0.46 16.56
C PHE A 190 18.08 0.18 15.23
N SER A 191 18.06 1.11 14.29
CA SER A 191 18.73 0.96 12.98
C SER A 191 20.24 0.78 13.15
N GLU A 192 20.87 1.54 14.05
CA GLU A 192 22.29 1.39 14.36
C GLU A 192 22.60 0.04 15.02
N LEU A 193 21.75 -0.40 15.94
CA LEU A 193 21.87 -1.71 16.58
C LEU A 193 21.70 -2.85 15.57
N ASP A 194 20.67 -2.78 14.73
CA ASP A 194 20.36 -3.76 13.72
C ASP A 194 21.49 -3.92 12.70
N LYS A 195 22.17 -2.82 12.32
CA LYS A 195 23.38 -2.89 11.48
C LYS A 195 24.52 -3.66 12.14
N LYS A 196 24.70 -3.51 13.46
CA LYS A 196 25.77 -4.19 14.23
C LYS A 196 25.44 -5.66 14.49
N GLU A 197 24.20 -5.95 14.88
CA GLU A 197 23.79 -7.28 15.35
C GLU A 197 23.08 -8.12 14.28
N ARG A 198 22.70 -7.51 13.15
CA ARG A 198 21.99 -8.12 12.02
C ARG A 198 20.67 -8.76 12.46
N ILE A 199 19.89 -8.07 13.30
CA ILE A 199 18.70 -8.61 13.98
C ILE A 199 17.64 -9.02 12.95
N ARG A 200 17.24 -8.09 12.08
CA ARG A 200 16.22 -8.33 11.05
C ARG A 200 16.69 -9.35 10.03
N GLU A 201 17.96 -9.31 9.64
CA GLU A 201 18.51 -10.27 8.69
C GLU A 201 18.48 -11.71 9.24
N LYS A 202 18.92 -11.91 10.50
CA LYS A 202 18.85 -13.23 11.16
C LYS A 202 17.41 -13.71 11.28
N PHE A 203 16.48 -12.80 11.59
CA PHE A 203 15.06 -13.12 11.69
C PHE A 203 14.47 -13.53 10.34
N VAL A 204 14.73 -12.76 9.28
CA VAL A 204 14.33 -13.11 7.90
C VAL A 204 14.94 -14.45 7.48
N ALA A 205 16.22 -14.71 7.77
CA ALA A 205 16.84 -15.99 7.45
C ALA A 205 16.20 -17.18 8.19
N ALA A 206 15.75 -16.97 9.44
CA ALA A 206 15.00 -17.99 10.19
C ALA A 206 13.61 -18.24 9.56
N LEU A 207 12.89 -17.18 9.19
CA LEU A 207 11.60 -17.26 8.50
C LEU A 207 11.73 -17.96 7.14
N GLN A 208 12.74 -17.61 6.35
CA GLN A 208 12.99 -18.24 5.05
C GLN A 208 13.25 -19.74 5.17
N ARG A 209 13.94 -20.17 6.24
CA ARG A 209 14.17 -21.60 6.50
C ARG A 209 12.89 -22.31 6.92
N GLU A 210 12.14 -21.72 7.86
CA GLU A 210 10.91 -22.32 8.40
C GLU A 210 9.81 -22.45 7.33
N PHE A 211 9.65 -21.42 6.52
CA PHE A 211 8.58 -21.33 5.50
C PHE A 211 9.09 -21.63 4.08
N ALA A 212 10.21 -22.34 3.96
CA ALA A 212 10.79 -22.71 2.67
C ALA A 212 9.76 -23.46 1.79
N GLY A 213 9.59 -23.01 0.56
CA GLY A 213 8.64 -23.61 -0.40
C GLY A 213 7.16 -23.26 -0.17
N LYS A 214 6.83 -22.42 0.82
CA LYS A 214 5.44 -21.99 1.11
C LYS A 214 5.04 -20.67 0.43
N GLY A 215 5.79 -20.23 -0.58
CA GLY A 215 5.43 -19.06 -1.39
C GLY A 215 5.47 -17.71 -0.65
N LEU A 216 6.33 -17.56 0.37
CA LEU A 216 6.53 -16.29 1.08
C LEU A 216 7.80 -15.58 0.62
N ARG A 217 7.72 -14.26 0.51
CA ARG A 217 8.83 -13.35 0.24
C ARG A 217 9.00 -12.35 1.38
N PHE A 218 10.22 -11.86 1.50
CA PHE A 218 10.65 -10.98 2.58
C PHE A 218 11.41 -9.81 1.98
N SER A 219 10.99 -8.59 2.28
CA SER A 219 11.69 -7.37 1.85
C SER A 219 12.04 -6.51 3.06
N ARG A 220 13.22 -5.90 3.06
CA ARG A 220 13.65 -5.04 4.16
C ARG A 220 12.90 -3.71 4.08
N GLY A 221 12.12 -3.41 5.12
CA GLY A 221 11.26 -2.23 5.18
C GLY A 221 11.88 -1.10 6.01
N GLY A 222 12.55 -0.15 5.34
CA GLY A 222 13.12 1.04 5.97
C GLY A 222 14.05 0.74 7.16
N MET A 223 13.94 1.50 8.25
CA MET A 223 14.90 1.46 9.38
C MET A 223 14.62 0.40 10.44
N ILE A 224 13.37 -0.02 10.63
CA ILE A 224 12.98 -0.80 11.82
C ILE A 224 12.28 -2.12 11.53
N SER A 225 11.81 -2.35 10.30
CA SER A 225 10.98 -3.49 10.00
C SER A 225 11.39 -4.19 8.71
N PHE A 226 10.68 -5.26 8.41
CA PHE A 226 10.66 -5.94 7.12
C PHE A 226 9.23 -6.38 6.83
N ASP A 227 8.91 -6.50 5.55
CA ASP A 227 7.60 -6.91 5.07
C ASP A 227 7.63 -8.40 4.70
N VAL A 228 6.54 -9.10 5.00
CA VAL A 228 6.28 -10.48 4.60
C VAL A 228 5.04 -10.50 3.73
N PHE A 229 5.17 -11.02 2.52
CA PHE A 229 4.10 -11.02 1.52
C PHE A 229 4.18 -12.28 0.65
N PRO A 230 3.08 -12.67 -0.01
CA PRO A 230 3.11 -13.78 -0.97
C PRO A 230 4.08 -13.52 -2.12
N GLU A 231 4.62 -14.59 -2.69
CA GLU A 231 5.43 -14.49 -3.90
C GLU A 231 4.68 -13.80 -5.04
N GLY A 232 5.35 -12.85 -5.70
CA GLY A 232 4.76 -12.02 -6.77
C GLY A 232 3.95 -10.82 -6.27
N TRP A 233 3.82 -10.60 -4.95
CA TRP A 233 3.17 -9.42 -4.37
C TRP A 233 4.17 -8.27 -4.07
N ASP A 234 5.33 -8.29 -4.71
CA ASP A 234 6.18 -7.10 -4.86
C ASP A 234 5.53 -6.09 -5.82
N LYS A 235 6.21 -4.98 -6.13
CA LYS A 235 5.64 -3.89 -6.94
C LYS A 235 5.14 -4.35 -8.32
N ARG A 236 5.64 -5.48 -8.87
CA ARG A 236 5.10 -6.04 -10.13
C ARG A 236 3.63 -6.42 -10.05
N TYR A 237 3.08 -6.60 -8.85
CA TYR A 237 1.67 -6.93 -8.65
C TYR A 237 0.74 -5.91 -9.33
N CYS A 238 1.07 -4.62 -9.29
CA CYS A 238 0.26 -3.59 -9.93
C CYS A 238 0.23 -3.72 -11.47
N LEU A 239 1.29 -4.28 -12.08
CA LEU A 239 1.38 -4.44 -13.53
C LEU A 239 0.31 -5.39 -14.08
N ASN A 240 -0.10 -6.40 -13.29
CA ASN A 240 -1.13 -7.36 -13.70
C ASN A 240 -2.48 -6.68 -13.97
N VAL A 241 -2.75 -5.53 -13.35
CA VAL A 241 -3.98 -4.77 -13.58
C VAL A 241 -3.84 -3.75 -14.70
N LEU A 242 -2.61 -3.40 -15.06
CA LEU A 242 -2.31 -2.52 -16.17
C LEU A 242 -2.32 -3.24 -17.52
N ASP A 243 -2.25 -4.58 -17.54
CA ASP A 243 -2.27 -5.39 -18.76
C ASP A 243 -3.56 -5.14 -19.59
N ASP A 244 -4.71 -4.96 -18.93
CA ASP A 244 -5.99 -4.68 -19.60
C ASP A 244 -6.08 -3.26 -20.18
N GLU A 245 -5.27 -2.32 -19.69
CA GLU A 245 -5.26 -0.93 -20.14
C GLU A 245 -4.55 -0.76 -21.49
N ARG A 246 -3.71 -1.73 -21.87
CA ARG A 246 -2.95 -1.78 -23.13
C ARG A 246 -2.10 -0.52 -23.39
N PHE A 247 -1.37 -0.04 -22.39
CA PHE A 247 -0.40 1.04 -22.58
C PHE A 247 0.65 0.65 -23.62
N ASP A 248 1.05 1.58 -24.48
CA ASP A 248 2.13 1.39 -25.47
C ASP A 248 3.49 1.32 -24.76
N ALA A 249 3.65 2.05 -23.65
CA ALA A 249 4.82 1.99 -22.79
C ALA A 249 4.45 2.31 -21.33
N ILE A 250 5.07 1.60 -20.39
CA ILE A 250 5.01 1.88 -18.96
C ILE A 250 6.41 2.26 -18.50
N HIS A 251 6.63 3.53 -18.19
CA HIS A 251 7.89 4.01 -17.62
C HIS A 251 7.81 3.87 -16.11
N PHE A 252 8.73 3.12 -15.51
CA PHE A 252 8.81 3.00 -14.06
C PHE A 252 9.98 3.81 -13.52
N PHE A 253 9.76 4.62 -12.48
CA PHE A 253 10.80 5.41 -11.81
C PHE A 253 10.93 4.95 -10.36
N GLY A 254 12.15 4.64 -9.93
CA GLY A 254 12.43 4.18 -8.57
C GLY A 254 13.86 4.45 -8.13
N ASN A 255 14.08 4.51 -6.82
CA ASN A 255 15.38 4.81 -6.22
C ASN A 255 16.10 3.57 -5.67
N GLU A 256 15.39 2.47 -5.43
CA GLU A 256 15.94 1.21 -4.91
C GLU A 256 15.98 0.11 -5.99
N THR A 257 16.51 0.41 -7.17
CA THR A 257 16.48 -0.44 -8.37
C THR A 257 17.61 -1.46 -8.47
N THR A 258 18.46 -1.57 -7.44
CA THR A 258 19.54 -2.58 -7.39
C THR A 258 19.06 -3.88 -6.74
N PRO A 259 19.65 -5.05 -7.03
CA PRO A 259 19.22 -6.32 -6.44
C PRO A 259 19.08 -6.27 -4.91
N GLY A 260 17.88 -6.60 -4.43
CA GLY A 260 17.51 -6.55 -3.00
C GLY A 260 16.91 -5.21 -2.53
N GLY A 261 16.86 -4.20 -3.39
CA GLY A 261 16.03 -3.02 -3.22
C GLY A 261 14.58 -3.27 -3.61
N ASN A 262 13.65 -2.50 -3.05
CA ASN A 262 12.21 -2.78 -3.20
C ASN A 262 11.62 -2.43 -4.59
N ASP A 263 12.39 -1.74 -5.44
CA ASP A 263 12.02 -1.38 -6.80
C ASP A 263 12.59 -2.34 -7.84
N TYR A 264 13.55 -3.19 -7.47
CA TYR A 264 14.33 -3.99 -8.40
C TYR A 264 13.45 -4.83 -9.32
N GLU A 265 12.48 -5.55 -8.75
CA GLU A 265 11.66 -6.47 -9.52
C GLU A 265 10.76 -5.77 -10.55
N ILE A 266 10.19 -4.60 -10.22
CA ILE A 266 9.37 -3.84 -11.16
C ILE A 266 10.23 -3.09 -12.19
N TYR A 267 11.40 -2.58 -11.77
CA TYR A 267 12.36 -1.92 -12.65
C TYR A 267 12.90 -2.86 -13.74
N ASP A 268 13.17 -4.12 -13.39
CA ASP A 268 13.71 -5.15 -14.28
C ASP A 268 12.62 -5.93 -15.04
N ASP A 269 11.33 -5.70 -14.72
CA ASP A 269 10.21 -6.37 -15.39
C ASP A 269 10.13 -5.93 -16.87
N PRO A 270 10.05 -6.87 -17.83
CA PRO A 270 10.07 -6.57 -19.26
C PRO A 270 8.85 -5.76 -19.75
N ARG A 271 7.79 -5.63 -18.93
CA ARG A 271 6.65 -4.76 -19.22
C ARG A 271 6.95 -3.28 -18.96
N THR A 272 8.08 -2.96 -18.32
CA THR A 272 8.44 -1.59 -17.97
C THR A 272 9.70 -1.11 -18.68
N VAL A 273 9.78 0.20 -18.88
CA VAL A 273 11.01 0.93 -19.17
C VAL A 273 11.49 1.54 -17.86
N GLY A 274 12.44 0.88 -17.21
CA GLY A 274 12.93 1.26 -15.88
C GLY A 274 13.88 2.47 -15.90
N HIS A 275 13.65 3.42 -14.99
CA HIS A 275 14.47 4.60 -14.74
C HIS A 275 14.93 4.60 -13.27
N SER A 276 16.23 4.43 -13.05
CA SER A 276 16.80 4.61 -11.72
C SER A 276 17.00 6.10 -11.45
N VAL A 277 16.56 6.54 -10.29
CA VAL A 277 16.69 7.93 -9.81
C VAL A 277 17.35 7.97 -8.43
N GLN A 278 17.86 9.14 -8.05
CA GLN A 278 18.51 9.34 -6.74
C GLN A 278 17.75 10.29 -5.82
N SER A 279 16.81 11.09 -6.37
CA SER A 279 16.03 12.07 -5.62
C SER A 279 14.76 12.48 -6.38
N PRO A 280 13.83 13.18 -5.72
CA PRO A 280 12.68 13.79 -6.39
C PRO A 280 13.06 14.72 -7.55
N GLN A 281 14.13 15.48 -7.40
CA GLN A 281 14.60 16.42 -8.44
C GLN A 281 15.20 15.68 -9.63
N ASP A 282 15.89 14.56 -9.41
CA ASP A 282 16.38 13.68 -10.50
C ASP A 282 15.21 13.05 -11.26
N THR A 283 14.14 12.64 -10.57
CA THR A 283 12.88 12.18 -11.20
C THR A 283 12.28 13.26 -12.10
N VAL A 284 12.17 14.49 -11.61
CA VAL A 284 11.67 15.63 -12.41
C VAL A 284 12.55 15.86 -13.64
N GLN A 285 13.87 15.89 -13.47
CA GLN A 285 14.82 16.08 -14.56
C GLN A 285 14.67 14.98 -15.62
N ARG A 286 14.63 13.71 -15.22
CA ARG A 286 14.49 12.58 -16.16
C ARG A 286 13.16 12.65 -16.92
N CYS A 287 12.07 12.98 -16.25
CA CYS A 287 10.79 13.17 -16.90
C CYS A 287 10.80 14.34 -17.90
N ARG A 288 11.50 15.44 -17.59
CA ARG A 288 11.67 16.57 -18.53
C ARG A 288 12.44 16.14 -19.78
N GLU A 289 13.54 15.42 -19.63
CA GLU A 289 14.36 14.94 -20.75
C GLU A 289 13.56 14.02 -21.69
N ILE A 290 12.70 13.15 -21.14
CA ILE A 290 11.94 12.17 -21.91
C ILE A 290 10.67 12.77 -22.52
N PHE A 291 9.90 13.53 -21.74
CA PHE A 291 8.53 13.94 -22.12
C PHE A 291 8.41 15.41 -22.51
N PHE A 292 9.45 16.22 -22.30
CA PHE A 292 9.54 17.62 -22.70
C PHE A 292 10.86 17.94 -23.42
N PRO A 293 11.28 17.14 -24.43
CA PRO A 293 12.59 17.26 -25.07
C PRO A 293 12.81 18.64 -25.73
N GLU A 294 11.75 19.32 -26.15
CA GLU A 294 11.82 20.67 -26.71
C GLU A 294 12.30 21.73 -25.72
N ARG A 295 12.21 21.46 -24.40
CA ARG A 295 12.68 22.35 -23.33
C ARG A 295 14.00 21.92 -22.71
N ALA A 296 14.61 20.83 -23.20
CA ALA A 296 15.87 20.32 -22.65
C ALA A 296 17.05 21.32 -22.77
N ASN A 297 16.92 22.36 -23.60
CA ASN A 297 17.93 23.39 -23.82
C ASN A 297 17.64 24.74 -23.13
N GLU A 298 16.62 24.84 -22.27
CA GLU A 298 16.25 26.10 -21.59
C GLU A 298 16.84 26.27 -20.17
N CYS A 299 17.85 25.46 -19.79
CA CYS A 299 18.57 25.59 -18.52
C CYS A 299 19.81 26.50 -18.63
#